data_AF-A0A3A5M6G8-F1
#
_entry.id   AF-A0A3A5M6G8-F1
#
_cell.length_a   1.000
_cell.length_b   1.000
_cell.length_c   1.000
_cell.angle_alpha   90.00
_cell.angle_beta   90.00
_cell.angle_gamma   90.00
#
_symmetry.space_group_name_H-M   'P 1'
#
loop_
_entity.id
_entity.type
_entity.pdbx_description
1 polymer ?
#
loop_
_entity_poly.entity_id
_entity_poly.type
_entity_poly.pdbx_seq_one_letter_code
_entity_poly.pdbx_strand_id
1 'polypeptide(L)'
;MSGATLAKSTMKFGARLGIAAIVLIVLGPLINRNFGVGDSLGLMPLSAAWESAPVAVLVSLTYLILLVPCVVLSATLITTSLVIRHAEAAEQAMTTEDSASNAH
;
A
#
# COMPACT_ATOMS: atom_id res chain seq x y z
N MET A 1 12.22 -3.30 -22.08
CA MET A 1 10.84 -3.09 -21.55
C MET A 1 10.63 -1.59 -21.43
N SER A 2 9.61 -0.99 -22.04
CA SER A 2 9.43 0.48 -22.00
C SER A 2 9.00 0.96 -20.60
N GLY A 3 9.34 2.20 -20.23
CA GLY A 3 8.94 2.79 -18.95
C GLY A 3 7.42 2.79 -18.75
N ALA A 4 6.65 3.04 -19.82
CA ALA A 4 5.19 2.94 -19.82
C ALA A 4 4.67 1.54 -19.44
N THR A 5 5.36 0.48 -19.90
CA THR A 5 5.00 -0.92 -19.57
C THR A 5 5.33 -1.24 -18.11
N LEU A 6 6.47 -0.75 -17.63
CA LEU A 6 6.90 -0.88 -16.24
C LEU A 6 5.92 -0.15 -15.31
N ALA A 7 5.59 1.12 -15.59
CA ALA A 7 4.64 1.93 -14.83
C ALA A 7 3.27 1.24 -14.73
N LYS A 8 2.73 0.75 -15.85
CA LYS A 8 1.44 0.03 -15.86
C LYS A 8 1.46 -1.24 -15.01
N SER A 9 2.57 -1.99 -15.04
CA SER A 9 2.75 -3.19 -14.23
C SER A 9 2.82 -2.85 -12.74
N THR A 10 3.65 -1.86 -12.39
CA THR A 10 3.84 -1.34 -11.02
C THR A 10 2.53 -0.79 -10.43
N MET A 11 1.75 -0.05 -11.22
CA MET A 11 0.43 0.45 -10.82
C MET A 11 -0.59 -0.67 -10.56
N LYS A 12 -0.62 -1.72 -11.39
CA LYS A 12 -1.49 -2.89 -11.14
C LYS A 12 -1.08 -3.64 -9.88
N PHE A 13 0.22 -3.78 -9.63
CA PHE A 13 0.72 -4.45 -8.42
C PHE A 13 0.42 -3.62 -7.16
N GLY A 14 0.67 -2.31 -7.20
CA GLY A 14 0.29 -1.39 -6.14
C GLY A 14 -1.21 -1.41 -5.85
N ALA A 15 -2.06 -1.36 -6.88
CA ALA A 15 -3.51 -1.45 -6.72
C ALA A 15 -3.98 -2.76 -6.05
N ARG A 16 -3.36 -3.90 -6.39
CA ARG A 16 -3.65 -5.19 -5.74
C ARG A 16 -3.27 -5.19 -4.26
N LEU A 17 -2.13 -4.62 -3.91
CA LEU A 17 -1.72 -4.45 -2.51
C LEU A 17 -2.67 -3.49 -1.77
N GLY A 18 -3.08 -2.39 -2.41
CA GLY A 18 -4.09 -1.48 -1.86
C GLY A 18 -5.43 -2.18 -1.59
N ILE A 19 -5.91 -3.01 -2.54
CA ILE A 19 -7.13 -3.81 -2.35
C ILE A 19 -6.96 -4.78 -1.18
N ALA A 20 -5.83 -5.49 -1.10
CA ALA A 20 -5.55 -6.38 0.02
C ALA A 20 -5.55 -5.64 1.37
N ALA A 21 -4.98 -4.42 1.42
CA ALA A 21 -5.02 -3.58 2.61
C ALA A 21 -6.45 -3.17 3.00
N ILE A 22 -7.29 -2.80 2.03
CA ILE A 22 -8.71 -2.47 2.28
C ILE A 22 -9.46 -3.69 2.82
N VAL A 23 -9.24 -4.87 2.22
CA VAL A 23 -9.84 -6.12 2.70
C VAL A 23 -9.42 -6.40 4.14
N LEU A 24 -8.14 -6.21 4.47
CA LEU A 24 -7.64 -6.33 5.83
C LEU A 24 -8.35 -5.34 6.77
N ILE A 25 -8.50 -4.08 6.39
CA ILE A 25 -9.22 -3.07 7.20
C ILE A 25 -10.67 -3.48 7.47
N VAL A 26 -11.37 -4.01 6.46
CA VAL A 26 -12.76 -4.49 6.62
C VAL A 26 -12.83 -5.75 7.49
N LEU A 27 -11.81 -6.63 7.42
CA LEU A 27 -11.72 -7.81 8.27
C LEU A 27 -11.30 -7.46 9.70
N GLY A 28 -10.64 -6.33 9.92
CA GLY A 28 -10.15 -5.86 11.22
C GLY A 28 -11.22 -5.91 12.32
N PRO A 29 -12.42 -5.33 12.12
CA PRO A 29 -13.52 -5.42 13.09
C PRO A 29 -14.01 -6.85 13.37
N LEU A 30 -14.00 -7.74 12.36
CA LEU A 30 -14.39 -9.14 12.54
C LEU A 30 -13.35 -9.92 13.34
N ILE A 31 -12.07 -9.70 13.05
CA ILE A 31 -10.95 -10.25 13.82
C ILE A 31 -11.04 -9.74 15.26
N ASN A 32 -11.27 -8.44 15.43
CA ASN A 32 -11.38 -7.83 16.75
C ASN A 32 -12.54 -8.41 17.57
N ARG A 33 -13.71 -8.60 16.93
CA ARG A 33 -14.89 -9.19 17.57
C ARG A 33 -14.72 -10.66 17.97
N ASN A 34 -13.92 -11.44 17.24
CA ASN A 34 -13.71 -12.87 17.51
C ASN A 34 -12.53 -13.16 18.44
N PHE A 35 -11.46 -12.37 18.36
CA PHE A 35 -10.25 -12.55 19.16
C PHE A 35 -10.19 -11.62 20.38
N GLY A 36 -11.21 -10.78 20.58
CA GLY A 36 -11.44 -10.09 21.85
C GLY A 36 -10.47 -8.96 22.15
N VAL A 37 -9.81 -8.37 21.15
CA VAL A 37 -8.99 -7.16 21.31
C VAL A 37 -9.89 -5.92 21.43
N GLY A 38 -11.00 -6.05 22.16
CA GLY A 38 -11.84 -4.91 22.52
C GLY A 38 -11.01 -3.86 23.25
N ASP A 39 -11.49 -2.62 23.26
CA ASP A 39 -10.83 -1.41 23.83
C ASP A 39 -10.06 -1.64 25.15
N SER A 40 -10.42 -2.65 25.93
CA SER A 40 -9.76 -3.10 27.16
C SER A 40 -8.33 -3.62 26.98
N LEU A 41 -8.01 -4.37 25.91
CA LEU A 41 -6.66 -4.92 25.67
C LEU A 41 -5.74 -3.90 24.98
N GLY A 42 -6.30 -2.94 24.24
CA GLY A 42 -5.53 -1.85 23.62
C GLY A 42 -4.90 -0.89 24.63
N LEU A 43 -5.41 -0.86 25.87
CA LEU A 43 -4.91 -0.07 26.98
C LEU A 43 -4.01 -0.87 27.94
N MET A 44 -3.89 -2.18 27.77
CA MET A 44 -3.01 -3.01 28.58
C MET A 44 -1.58 -3.05 28.01
N PRO A 45 -0.54 -3.07 28.86
CA PRO A 45 0.82 -3.33 28.41
C PRO A 45 0.89 -4.69 27.71
N LEU A 46 1.71 -4.78 26.66
CA LEU A 46 1.81 -5.96 25.78
C LEU A 46 2.09 -7.26 26.54
N SER A 47 2.81 -7.18 27.67
CA SER A 47 3.06 -8.30 28.58
C SER A 47 1.79 -8.84 29.23
N ALA A 48 0.93 -7.97 29.75
CA ALA A 48 -0.35 -8.35 30.35
C ALA A 48 -1.35 -8.88 29.31
N ALA A 49 -1.31 -8.34 28.09
CA ALA A 49 -2.09 -8.85 26.96
C ALA A 49 -1.62 -10.24 26.52
N TRP A 50 -0.30 -10.50 26.56
CA TRP A 50 0.26 -11.81 26.20
C TRP A 50 -0.10 -12.90 27.20
N GLU A 51 -0.11 -12.59 28.49
CA GLU A 51 -0.48 -13.55 29.54
C GLU A 51 -1.98 -13.90 29.52
N SER A 52 -2.83 -12.95 29.16
CA SER A 52 -4.28 -13.13 29.17
C SER A 52 -4.85 -13.65 27.84
N ALA A 53 -4.30 -13.21 26.71
CA ALA A 53 -4.84 -13.52 25.37
C ALA A 53 -3.72 -13.63 24.31
N PRO A 54 -2.82 -14.64 24.40
CA PRO A 54 -1.65 -14.76 23.51
C PRO A 54 -2.03 -14.93 22.03
N VAL A 55 -3.12 -15.65 21.75
CA VAL A 55 -3.62 -15.84 20.37
C VAL A 55 -4.07 -14.51 19.77
N ALA A 56 -4.73 -13.67 20.55
CA ALA A 56 -5.19 -12.36 20.10
C ALA A 56 -4.02 -11.41 19.78
N VAL A 57 -2.96 -11.47 20.59
CA VAL A 57 -1.72 -10.71 20.34
C VAL A 57 -1.04 -11.19 19.05
N LEU A 58 -0.91 -12.51 18.84
CA LEU A 58 -0.32 -13.07 17.62
C LEU A 58 -1.10 -12.69 16.37
N VAL A 59 -2.43 -12.77 16.42
CA VAL A 59 -3.30 -12.38 15.29
C VAL A 59 -3.16 -10.88 15.01
N SER A 60 -3.12 -10.04 16.03
CA SER A 60 -2.95 -8.59 15.89
C SER A 60 -1.58 -8.20 15.32
N LEU A 61 -0.51 -8.84 15.80
CA LEU A 61 0.84 -8.64 15.27
C LEU A 61 0.93 -9.06 13.80
N THR A 62 0.39 -10.23 13.47
CA THR A 62 0.33 -10.72 12.08
C THR A 62 -0.45 -9.76 11.20
N TYR A 63 -1.60 -9.28 11.68
CA TYR A 63 -2.41 -8.29 10.99
C TYR A 63 -1.64 -6.99 10.72
N LEU A 64 -0.93 -6.45 11.71
CA LEU A 64 -0.11 -5.24 11.57
C LEU A 64 1.06 -5.45 10.60
N ILE A 65 1.77 -6.58 10.73
CA ILE A 65 2.88 -6.95 9.84
C ILE A 65 2.41 -7.15 8.41
N LEU A 66 1.16 -7.54 8.17
CA LEU A 66 0.62 -7.60 6.81
C LEU A 66 0.17 -6.20 6.35
N LEU A 67 -0.62 -5.50 7.15
CA LEU A 67 -1.27 -4.24 6.76
C LEU A 67 -0.26 -3.14 6.46
N VAL A 68 0.70 -2.90 7.35
CA VAL A 68 1.66 -1.78 7.24
C VAL A 68 2.48 -1.87 5.95
N PRO A 69 3.21 -2.97 5.64
CA PRO A 69 3.96 -3.05 4.40
C PRO A 69 3.04 -3.09 3.18
N CYS A 70 1.82 -3.65 3.26
CA CYS A 70 0.90 -3.62 2.12
C CYS A 70 0.52 -2.18 1.73
N VAL A 71 0.20 -1.35 2.73
CA VAL A 71 -0.11 0.08 2.53
C VAL A 71 1.11 0.84 2.03
N VAL A 72 2.28 0.65 2.67
CA VAL A 72 3.52 1.35 2.30
C VAL A 72 3.96 0.97 0.89
N LEU A 73 3.98 -0.32 0.55
CA LEU A 73 4.33 -0.80 -0.79
C LEU A 73 3.31 -0.35 -1.84
N SER A 74 2.01 -0.37 -1.52
CA SER A 74 0.98 0.17 -2.43
C SER A 74 1.25 1.65 -2.72
N ALA A 75 1.47 2.46 -1.68
CA ALA A 75 1.72 3.88 -1.81
C ALA A 75 2.99 4.19 -2.60
N THR A 76 4.09 3.48 -2.32
CA THR A 76 5.35 3.69 -3.05
C THR A 76 5.21 3.29 -4.52
N LEU A 77 4.63 2.13 -4.83
CA LEU A 77 4.46 1.67 -6.21
C LEU A 77 3.54 2.58 -7.04
N ILE A 78 2.44 3.06 -6.44
CA ILE A 78 1.54 4.02 -7.10
C ILE A 78 2.28 5.34 -7.35
N THR A 79 2.99 5.85 -6.35
CA THR A 79 3.76 7.10 -6.47
C THR A 79 4.85 6.98 -7.53
N THR A 80 5.65 5.91 -7.49
CA THR A 80 6.68 5.64 -8.49
C THR A 80 6.08 5.51 -9.89
N SER A 81 4.93 4.84 -10.04
CA SER A 81 4.26 4.76 -11.34
C SER A 81 3.78 6.12 -11.84
N LEU A 82 3.30 7.01 -10.96
CA LEU A 82 2.87 8.36 -11.33
C LEU A 82 4.07 9.20 -11.77
N VAL A 83 5.18 9.13 -11.04
CA VAL A 83 6.43 9.83 -11.37
C VAL A 83 6.96 9.39 -12.74
N ILE A 84 6.99 8.09 -13.03
CA ILE A 84 7.45 7.58 -14.34
C ILE A 84 6.55 8.11 -15.47
N ARG A 85 5.22 8.06 -15.31
CA ARG A 85 4.29 8.57 -16.32
C ARG A 85 4.42 10.08 -16.53
N HIS A 86 4.69 10.82 -15.46
CA HIS A 86 4.90 12.28 -15.54
C HIS A 86 6.21 12.62 -16.27
N ALA A 87 7.30 11.89 -15.99
CA ALA A 87 8.57 12.07 -16.68
C ALA A 87 8.45 11.76 -18.18
N GLU A 88 7.81 10.63 -18.54
CA GLU A 88 7.58 10.27 -19.94
C GLU A 88 6.68 11.28 -20.68
N ALA A 89 5.66 11.83 -20.01
CA ALA A 89 4.80 12.86 -20.60
C ALA A 89 5.54 14.19 -20.84
N ALA A 90 6.42 14.58 -19.91
CA ALA A 90 7.24 15.79 -20.04
C ALA A 90 8.24 15.66 -21.20
N GLU A 91 8.87 14.50 -21.35
CA GLU A 91 9.83 14.24 -22.43
C GLU A 91 9.16 14.24 -23.82
N GLN A 92 7.93 13.71 -23.92
CA GLN A 92 7.13 13.79 -25.15
C GLN A 92 6.67 15.22 -25.49
N ALA A 93 6.35 16.04 -24.49
CA ALA A 93 6.00 17.44 -24.72
C ALA A 93 7.19 18.22 -25.29
N MET A 94 8.37 18.04 -24.69
CA MET A 94 9.60 18.75 -25.07
C MET A 94 10.06 18.38 -26.50
N THR A 95 10.00 17.10 -26.86
CA THR A 95 10.34 16.63 -28.22
C THR A 95 9.35 17.12 -29.29
N THR A 96 8.09 17.33 -28.92
CA THR A 96 7.08 17.90 -29.83
C THR A 96 7.31 19.39 -30.06
N GLU A 97 7.66 20.14 -29.01
CA GLU A 97 8.01 21.57 -29.11
C GLU A 97 9.29 21.81 -29.92
N ASP A 98 10.34 21.01 -29.70
CA ASP A 98 11.59 21.10 -30.50
C ASP A 98 11.35 20.75 -31.98
N SER A 99 10.50 19.76 -32.26
CA SER A 99 10.16 19.40 -33.64
C SER A 99 9.32 20.48 -34.34
N ALA A 100 8.45 21.17 -33.60
CA ALA A 100 7.67 22.29 -34.12
C ALA A 100 8.54 23.55 -34.33
N SER A 101 9.54 23.78 -33.46
CA SER A 101 10.51 24.88 -33.57
C SER A 101 11.45 24.70 -34.78
N ASN A 102 11.93 23.48 -35.03
CA ASN A 102 12.82 23.18 -36.16
C ASN A 102 12.13 23.12 -37.55
N ALA A 103 10.80 23.16 -37.60
CA ALA A 103 10.03 23.12 -38.85
C ALA A 103 9.70 24.51 -39.42
N HIS A 104 10.10 25.58 -38.74
CA HIS A 104 9.92 26.99 -39.12
C HIS A 104 11.23 27.65 -39.53
#